data_AF-A0A4Q3AJC4-F1
#
_entry.id   AF-A0A4Q3AJC4-F1
#
_cell.length_a   1.000
_cell.length_b   1.000
_cell.length_c   1.000
_cell.angle_alpha   90.00
_cell.angle_beta   90.00
_cell.angle_gamma   90.00
#
_symmetry.space_group_name_H-M   'P 1'
#
loop_
_entity.id
_entity.type
_entity.pdbx_description
1 polymer ?
#
loop_
_entity_poly.entity_id
_entity_poly.type
_entity_poly.pdbx_seq_one_letter_code
_entity_poly.pdbx_strand_id
1 'polypeptide(L)'
;MDALIDTLNEKNIPVEPTSKFFFKSFPFRVTLDADRYARYMNPAVARKNISSIWRKVGTMMVDLIEIEGEVRVRRQGGIISAYFNDVNDVFRAIEKYPKHILNVATPINDRALQAMAGDSRIEVRDQLYWNKYRWVATFKGMTTEQGQEVSDWLRQYKENNDEILDKFFLSFSNPVRVYFTDENDLFYFRVVFYEHIARIEKALLTEEIANERLSAEDACAA
;
A
#
# COMPACT_ATOMS: atom_id res chain seq x y z
N MET A 1 -19.01 2.91 1.62
CA MET A 1 -18.39 1.59 1.40
C MET A 1 -19.43 0.51 1.08
N ASP A 2 -20.50 0.37 1.87
CA ASP A 2 -21.52 -0.68 1.69
C ASP A 2 -22.15 -0.69 0.29
N ALA A 3 -22.56 0.48 -0.22
CA ALA A 3 -23.11 0.60 -1.58
C ALA A 3 -22.16 0.08 -2.68
N LEU A 4 -20.84 0.23 -2.49
CA LEU A 4 -19.85 -0.30 -3.43
C LEU A 4 -19.80 -1.83 -3.36
N ILE A 5 -19.81 -2.38 -2.15
CA ILE A 5 -19.83 -3.82 -1.92
C ILE A 5 -21.09 -4.45 -2.52
N ASP A 6 -22.25 -3.84 -2.30
CA ASP A 6 -23.53 -4.30 -2.87
C ASP A 6 -23.48 -4.32 -4.40
N THR A 7 -22.99 -3.23 -5.02
CA THR A 7 -22.84 -3.15 -6.48
C THR A 7 -21.88 -4.19 -7.04
N LEU A 8 -20.78 -4.47 -6.32
CA LEU A 8 -19.81 -5.51 -6.70
C LEU A 8 -20.44 -6.90 -6.62
N ASN A 9 -21.21 -7.18 -5.57
CA ASN A 9 -21.93 -8.43 -5.39
C ASN A 9 -22.98 -8.65 -6.49
N GLU A 10 -23.79 -7.63 -6.80
CA GLU A 10 -24.77 -7.69 -7.89
C GLU A 10 -24.14 -8.03 -9.24
N LYS A 11 -22.93 -7.53 -9.50
CA LYS A 11 -22.18 -7.76 -10.74
C LYS A 11 -21.28 -8.99 -10.70
N ASN A 12 -21.30 -9.76 -9.61
CA ASN A 12 -20.41 -10.91 -9.38
C ASN A 12 -18.91 -10.56 -9.52
N ILE A 13 -18.51 -9.37 -9.07
CA ILE A 13 -17.12 -8.93 -9.07
C ILE A 13 -16.52 -9.21 -7.68
N PRO A 14 -15.42 -9.97 -7.58
CA PRO A 14 -14.77 -10.26 -6.30
C PRO A 14 -14.31 -8.99 -5.57
N VAL A 15 -14.64 -8.90 -4.29
CA VAL A 15 -14.15 -7.87 -3.36
C VAL A 15 -12.91 -8.40 -2.64
N GLU A 16 -11.85 -7.61 -2.61
CA GLU A 16 -10.61 -7.92 -1.89
C GLU A 16 -10.34 -6.85 -0.81
N PRO A 17 -10.83 -7.03 0.43
CA PRO A 17 -10.45 -6.14 1.53
C PRO A 17 -8.93 -6.18 1.71
N THR A 18 -8.27 -5.04 1.66
CA THR A 18 -6.82 -4.97 1.78
C THR A 18 -6.37 -3.71 2.51
N SER A 19 -5.27 -3.85 3.24
CA SER A 19 -4.52 -2.75 3.82
C SER A 19 -3.31 -2.35 2.98
N LYS A 20 -2.99 -3.14 1.94
CA LYS A 20 -1.74 -3.02 1.19
C LYS A 20 -2.01 -2.39 -0.17
N PHE A 21 -2.06 -1.06 -0.18
CA PHE A 21 -2.14 -0.29 -1.42
C PHE A 21 -0.75 0.13 -1.90
N PHE A 22 -0.51 0.00 -3.20
CA PHE A 22 0.74 0.46 -3.80
C PHE A 22 0.85 1.98 -3.76
N PHE A 23 -0.26 2.68 -4.01
CA PHE A 23 -0.37 4.13 -3.86
C PHE A 23 -1.32 4.41 -2.69
N LYS A 24 -0.77 4.80 -1.53
CA LYS A 24 -1.56 4.96 -0.29
C LYS A 24 -2.68 6.00 -0.38
N SER A 25 -2.46 7.05 -1.17
CA SER A 25 -3.47 8.09 -1.45
C SER A 25 -4.60 7.62 -2.38
N PHE A 26 -4.55 6.38 -2.88
CA PHE A 26 -5.51 5.80 -3.80
C PHE A 26 -6.03 4.47 -3.23
N PRO A 27 -6.99 4.55 -2.29
CA PRO A 27 -7.43 3.44 -1.46
C PRO A 27 -8.35 2.44 -2.17
N PHE A 28 -8.65 2.65 -3.45
CA PHE A 28 -9.44 1.71 -4.24
C PHE A 28 -8.62 1.22 -5.42
N ARG A 29 -8.55 -0.09 -5.62
CA ARG A 29 -7.84 -0.70 -6.76
C ARG A 29 -8.80 -1.53 -7.58
N VAL A 30 -9.05 -1.13 -8.82
CA VAL A 30 -9.75 -1.97 -9.80
C VAL A 30 -8.71 -2.73 -10.60
N THR A 31 -8.76 -4.05 -10.53
CA THR A 31 -7.86 -4.95 -11.25
C THR A 31 -8.56 -5.48 -12.50
N LEU A 32 -7.93 -5.34 -13.66
CA LEU A 32 -8.51 -5.69 -14.95
C LEU A 32 -7.70 -6.74 -15.68
N ASP A 33 -8.41 -7.65 -16.33
CA ASP A 33 -7.83 -8.57 -17.30
C ASP A 33 -7.56 -7.81 -18.60
N ALA A 34 -6.31 -7.45 -18.76
CA ALA A 34 -5.89 -6.56 -19.80
C ALA A 34 -5.90 -7.30 -21.17
N ASP A 35 -5.70 -8.62 -21.18
CA ASP A 35 -5.76 -9.45 -22.39
C ASP A 35 -7.21 -9.65 -22.85
N ARG A 36 -8.14 -9.82 -21.91
CA ARG A 36 -9.58 -9.87 -22.20
C ARG A 36 -10.08 -8.53 -22.73
N TYR A 37 -9.61 -7.42 -22.14
CA TYR A 37 -9.94 -6.08 -22.61
C TYR A 37 -9.40 -5.81 -24.02
N ALA A 38 -8.13 -6.15 -24.29
CA ALA A 38 -7.51 -5.99 -25.61
C ALA A 38 -8.25 -6.77 -26.70
N ARG A 39 -8.68 -8.01 -26.41
CA ARG A 39 -9.48 -8.84 -27.32
C ARG A 39 -10.87 -8.26 -27.59
N TYR A 40 -11.51 -7.64 -26.60
CA TYR A 40 -12.79 -6.98 -26.77
C TYR A 40 -12.69 -5.76 -27.68
N MET A 41 -11.71 -4.90 -27.44
CA MET A 41 -11.56 -3.64 -28.19
C MET A 41 -11.16 -3.86 -29.65
N ASN A 42 -10.36 -4.89 -29.94
CA ASN A 42 -10.01 -5.21 -31.33
C ASN A 42 -9.55 -6.68 -31.48
N PRO A 43 -10.47 -7.59 -31.87
CA PRO A 43 -10.17 -9.02 -32.02
C PRO A 43 -9.05 -9.31 -33.04
N ALA A 44 -8.85 -8.44 -34.03
CA ALA A 44 -7.84 -8.60 -35.08
C ALA A 44 -6.44 -8.13 -34.62
N VAL A 45 -6.38 -7.16 -33.70
CA VAL A 45 -5.13 -6.52 -33.24
C VAL A 45 -4.49 -7.26 -32.07
N ALA A 46 -5.26 -8.03 -31.29
CA ALA A 46 -4.74 -8.89 -30.22
C ALA A 46 -3.66 -9.90 -30.68
N ARG A 47 -3.56 -10.18 -31.99
CA ARG A 47 -2.59 -11.12 -32.57
C ARG A 47 -1.26 -10.51 -33.02
N LYS A 48 -1.12 -9.18 -33.14
CA LYS A 48 0.02 -8.61 -33.89
C LYS A 48 0.92 -7.61 -33.17
N ASN A 49 0.49 -6.95 -32.09
CA ASN A 49 1.43 -6.14 -31.30
C ASN A 49 0.88 -5.78 -29.91
N ILE A 50 0.97 -6.72 -28.98
CA ILE A 50 0.50 -6.61 -27.61
C ILE A 50 1.10 -5.37 -26.89
N SER A 51 2.37 -5.02 -27.15
CA SER A 51 3.09 -3.90 -26.54
C SER A 51 2.51 -2.50 -26.83
N SER A 52 2.02 -2.22 -28.04
CA SER A 52 1.45 -0.92 -28.40
C SER A 52 0.00 -0.74 -27.93
N ILE A 53 -0.74 -1.85 -27.82
CA ILE A 53 -2.08 -1.88 -27.22
C ILE A 53 -1.99 -1.51 -25.75
N TRP A 54 -1.00 -2.01 -25.01
CA TRP A 54 -0.87 -1.74 -23.57
C TRP A 54 -0.70 -0.27 -23.21
N ARG A 55 0.07 0.48 -24.00
CA ARG A 55 0.23 1.93 -23.79
C ARG A 55 -1.08 2.66 -24.05
N LYS A 56 -1.84 2.23 -25.07
CA LYS A 56 -3.16 2.78 -25.37
C LYS A 56 -4.23 2.38 -24.35
N VAL A 57 -4.24 1.16 -23.83
CA VAL A 57 -5.24 0.70 -22.84
C VAL A 57 -5.10 1.48 -21.54
N GLY A 58 -3.88 1.72 -21.05
CA GLY A 58 -3.66 2.53 -19.84
C GLY A 58 -4.14 3.98 -19.99
N THR A 59 -3.83 4.63 -21.11
CA THR A 59 -4.28 6.01 -21.40
C THR A 59 -5.78 6.06 -21.68
N MET A 60 -6.31 5.13 -22.49
CA MET A 60 -7.73 5.07 -22.83
C MET A 60 -8.61 4.71 -21.64
N MET A 61 -8.11 3.96 -20.65
CA MET A 61 -8.88 3.74 -19.43
C MET A 61 -9.12 5.02 -18.64
N VAL A 62 -8.11 5.90 -18.60
CA VAL A 62 -8.20 7.21 -17.95
C VAL A 62 -9.02 8.17 -18.81
N ASP A 63 -8.92 8.10 -20.14
CA ASP A 63 -9.68 8.96 -21.05
C ASP A 63 -11.15 8.51 -21.23
N LEU A 64 -11.46 7.22 -21.02
CA LEU A 64 -12.80 6.68 -21.21
C LEU A 64 -13.62 6.74 -19.93
N ILE A 65 -13.03 6.53 -18.76
CA ILE A 65 -13.75 6.79 -17.52
C ILE A 65 -13.71 8.32 -17.40
N GLU A 66 -14.87 8.99 -17.44
CA GLU A 66 -14.96 10.43 -17.14
C GLU A 66 -14.62 10.61 -15.66
N ILE A 67 -13.33 10.51 -15.34
CA ILE A 67 -12.80 10.55 -14.00
C ILE A 67 -12.72 12.02 -13.62
N GLU A 68 -13.34 12.37 -12.50
CA GLU A 68 -13.19 13.72 -11.92
C GLU A 68 -11.90 13.84 -11.10
N GLY A 69 -11.46 12.73 -10.50
CA GLY A 69 -10.25 12.65 -9.67
C GLY A 69 -8.94 12.33 -10.41
N GLU A 70 -7.89 12.13 -9.61
CA GLU A 70 -6.63 11.58 -10.10
C GLU A 70 -6.71 10.05 -10.13
N VAL A 71 -6.17 9.42 -11.17
CA VAL A 71 -6.05 7.96 -11.24
C VAL A 71 -4.61 7.55 -11.54
N ARG A 72 -4.13 6.59 -10.77
CA ARG A 72 -2.81 5.98 -10.98
C ARG A 72 -2.97 4.61 -11.59
N VAL A 73 -2.17 4.29 -12.60
CA VAL A 73 -2.24 2.99 -13.30
C VAL A 73 -0.92 2.26 -13.14
N ARG A 74 -0.98 0.98 -12.76
CA ARG A 74 0.17 0.09 -12.69
C ARG A 74 -0.08 -1.15 -13.54
N ARG A 75 0.93 -1.56 -14.30
CA ARG A 75 0.90 -2.78 -15.11
C ARG A 75 1.80 -3.84 -14.49
N GLN A 76 1.28 -5.05 -14.35
CA GLN A 76 2.05 -6.19 -13.86
C GLN A 76 1.51 -7.47 -14.51
N GLY A 77 2.36 -8.17 -15.28
CA GLY A 77 2.06 -9.53 -15.78
C GLY A 77 0.68 -9.73 -16.44
N GLY A 78 0.40 -9.02 -17.54
CA GLY A 78 -0.88 -9.16 -18.27
C GLY A 78 -2.11 -8.54 -17.58
N ILE A 79 -1.92 -7.95 -16.39
CA ILE A 79 -2.96 -7.30 -15.60
C ILE A 79 -2.70 -5.79 -15.55
N ILE A 80 -3.79 -5.01 -15.52
CA ILE A 80 -3.78 -3.58 -15.27
C ILE A 80 -4.50 -3.31 -13.95
N SER A 81 -3.82 -2.64 -13.02
CA SER A 81 -4.41 -2.14 -11.79
C SER A 81 -4.58 -0.63 -11.90
N ALA A 82 -5.82 -0.16 -11.88
CA ALA A 82 -6.16 1.25 -11.77
C ALA A 82 -6.47 1.57 -10.31
N TYR A 83 -5.88 2.63 -9.78
CA TYR A 83 -6.01 3.06 -8.40
C TYR A 83 -6.72 4.41 -8.37
N PHE A 84 -7.79 4.47 -7.60
CA PHE A 84 -8.70 5.61 -7.50
C PHE A 84 -8.66 6.21 -6.10
N ASN A 85 -8.77 7.54 -6.03
CA ASN A 85 -8.92 8.27 -4.79
C ASN A 85 -10.41 8.39 -4.36
N ASP A 86 -11.31 8.53 -5.33
CA ASP A 86 -12.76 8.63 -5.12
C ASP A 86 -13.47 7.29 -5.44
N VAL A 87 -14.40 6.91 -4.57
CA VAL A 87 -15.27 5.77 -4.75
C VAL A 87 -16.24 5.95 -5.93
N ASN A 88 -16.62 7.19 -6.26
CA ASN A 88 -17.51 7.48 -7.39
C ASN A 88 -16.86 7.11 -8.72
N ASP A 89 -15.56 7.36 -8.88
CA ASP A 89 -14.82 6.97 -10.07
C ASP A 89 -14.71 5.43 -10.19
N VAL A 90 -14.68 4.72 -9.06
CA VAL A 90 -14.74 3.26 -9.02
C VAL A 90 -16.10 2.76 -9.53
N PHE A 91 -17.21 3.38 -9.09
CA PHE A 91 -18.55 3.04 -9.61
C PHE A 91 -18.62 3.24 -11.13
N ARG A 92 -18.14 4.38 -11.64
CA ARG A 92 -18.08 4.66 -13.09
C ARG A 92 -17.26 3.59 -13.83
N ALA A 93 -16.13 3.17 -13.28
CA ALA A 93 -15.31 2.10 -13.85
C ALA A 93 -16.05 0.76 -13.89
N ILE A 94 -16.75 0.40 -12.82
CA ILE A 94 -17.53 -0.83 -12.67
C ILE A 94 -18.70 -0.87 -13.65
N GLU A 95 -19.42 0.24 -13.81
CA GLU A 95 -20.53 0.33 -14.76
C GLU A 95 -20.07 0.20 -16.20
N LYS A 96 -18.94 0.83 -16.54
CA LYS A 96 -18.42 0.86 -17.90
C LYS A 96 -17.80 -0.46 -18.33
N TYR A 97 -17.10 -1.17 -17.44
CA TYR A 97 -16.31 -2.36 -17.79
C TYR A 97 -16.50 -3.59 -16.89
N PRO A 98 -17.73 -3.96 -16.50
CA PRO A 98 -17.95 -4.98 -15.47
C PRO A 98 -17.35 -6.35 -15.84
N LYS A 99 -17.38 -6.71 -17.13
CA LYS A 99 -16.90 -8.02 -17.63
C LYS A 99 -15.37 -8.16 -17.68
N HIS A 100 -14.64 -7.07 -17.49
CA HIS A 100 -13.18 -7.04 -17.57
C HIS A 100 -12.52 -6.94 -16.19
N ILE A 101 -13.30 -6.64 -15.15
CA ILE A 101 -12.83 -6.52 -13.78
C ILE A 101 -12.63 -7.91 -13.20
N LEU A 102 -11.41 -8.16 -12.75
CA LEU A 102 -11.02 -9.39 -12.06
C LEU A 102 -11.34 -9.30 -10.56
N ASN A 103 -11.06 -8.15 -9.96
CA ASN A 103 -11.42 -7.84 -8.57
C ASN A 103 -11.39 -6.33 -8.33
N VAL A 104 -12.00 -5.91 -7.22
CA VAL A 104 -11.82 -4.58 -6.65
C VAL A 104 -11.29 -4.72 -5.24
N ALA A 105 -10.10 -4.17 -5.02
CA ALA A 105 -9.51 -4.07 -3.69
C ALA A 105 -10.00 -2.81 -3.00
N THR A 106 -10.48 -2.97 -1.77
CA THR A 106 -11.07 -1.89 -0.97
C THR A 106 -10.41 -1.80 0.40
N PRO A 107 -10.44 -0.64 1.07
CA PRO A 107 -9.92 -0.54 2.43
C PRO A 107 -10.68 -1.47 3.35
N ILE A 108 -9.97 -2.06 4.31
CA ILE A 108 -10.58 -2.95 5.31
C ILE A 108 -11.73 -2.24 6.06
N ASN A 109 -11.56 -0.94 6.33
CA ASN A 109 -12.61 -0.06 6.87
C ASN A 109 -12.26 1.42 6.61
N ASP A 110 -13.24 2.31 6.81
CA ASP A 110 -13.08 3.76 6.61
C ASP A 110 -12.03 4.39 7.54
N ARG A 111 -11.72 3.77 8.68
CA ARG A 111 -10.71 4.26 9.62
C ARG A 111 -9.29 3.94 9.16
N ALA A 112 -9.07 2.77 8.61
CA ALA A 112 -7.80 2.42 7.96
C ALA A 112 -7.54 3.41 6.82
N LEU A 113 -8.58 3.78 6.08
CA LEU A 113 -8.51 4.84 5.09
C LEU A 113 -8.11 6.19 5.71
N GLN A 114 -8.78 6.63 6.78
CA GLN A 114 -8.44 7.88 7.48
C GLN A 114 -7.01 7.89 8.04
N ALA A 115 -6.56 6.78 8.64
CA ALA A 115 -5.21 6.63 9.16
C ALA A 115 -4.16 6.74 8.02
N MET A 116 -4.38 6.07 6.90
CA MET A 116 -3.50 6.15 5.73
C MET A 116 -3.50 7.53 5.07
N ALA A 117 -4.62 8.25 5.12
CA ALA A 117 -4.73 9.62 4.60
C ALA A 117 -4.02 10.64 5.50
N GLY A 118 -4.06 10.45 6.83
CA GLY A 118 -3.45 11.35 7.81
C GLY A 118 -1.93 11.25 7.87
N ASP A 119 -1.35 10.07 7.64
CA ASP A 119 0.09 9.87 7.60
C ASP A 119 0.50 8.81 6.57
N SER A 120 1.16 9.28 5.49
CA SER A 120 1.67 8.40 4.43
C SER A 120 2.71 7.36 4.89
N ARG A 121 3.25 7.48 6.09
CA ARG A 121 4.16 6.49 6.69
C ARG A 121 3.41 5.29 7.25
N ILE A 122 2.10 5.40 7.51
CA ILE A 122 1.32 4.29 8.09
C ILE A 122 1.17 3.15 7.09
N GLU A 123 1.42 1.93 7.56
CA GLU A 123 1.21 0.65 6.89
C GLU A 123 0.25 -0.16 7.76
N VAL A 124 -0.98 -0.37 7.29
CA VAL A 124 -1.97 -1.15 8.04
C VAL A 124 -1.67 -2.64 7.89
N ARG A 125 -1.61 -3.39 9.00
CA ARG A 125 -1.21 -4.81 9.01
C ARG A 125 -2.02 -5.59 10.04
N ASP A 126 -2.17 -6.89 9.83
CA ASP A 126 -2.77 -7.74 10.87
C ASP A 126 -1.77 -8.09 11.99
N GLN A 127 -0.47 -8.03 11.67
CA GLN A 127 0.62 -8.32 12.60
C GLN A 127 1.82 -7.40 12.38
N LEU A 128 2.54 -7.12 13.47
CA LEU A 128 3.81 -6.39 13.45
C LEU A 128 4.86 -7.15 12.63
N TYR A 129 5.92 -6.46 12.21
CA TYR A 129 7.04 -7.11 11.54
C TYR A 129 7.70 -8.09 12.53
N TRP A 130 7.80 -9.37 12.16
CA TRP A 130 8.22 -10.46 13.07
C TRP A 130 7.47 -10.45 14.42
N ASN A 131 6.18 -10.09 14.42
CA ASN A 131 5.34 -9.99 15.62
C ASN A 131 5.90 -9.08 16.72
N LYS A 132 6.78 -8.13 16.36
CA LYS A 132 7.54 -7.37 17.33
C LYS A 132 7.82 -5.93 16.92
N TYR A 133 8.32 -5.72 15.71
CA TYR A 133 8.78 -4.38 15.30
C TYR A 133 7.63 -3.58 14.70
N ARG A 134 7.49 -2.34 15.17
CA ARG A 134 6.44 -1.41 14.73
C ARG A 134 6.92 -0.47 13.65
N TRP A 135 8.20 -0.15 13.64
CA TRP A 135 8.77 0.84 12.74
C TRP A 135 9.76 0.20 11.78
N VAL A 136 9.88 0.75 10.58
CA VAL A 136 10.91 0.35 9.62
C VAL A 136 11.49 1.56 8.91
N ALA A 137 12.82 1.64 8.86
CA ALA A 137 13.57 2.55 8.00
C ALA A 137 14.12 1.77 6.81
N THR A 138 13.81 2.21 5.59
CA THR A 138 14.28 1.61 4.33
C THR A 138 15.36 2.49 3.70
N PHE A 139 16.47 1.91 3.28
CA PHE A 139 17.62 2.62 2.70
C PHE A 139 17.50 2.86 1.18
N LYS A 140 18.09 3.97 0.69
CA LYS A 140 18.18 4.36 -0.74
C LYS A 140 19.24 3.55 -1.49
N GLY A 141 19.13 2.23 -1.50
CA GLY A 141 20.27 1.38 -1.86
C GLY A 141 21.41 1.56 -0.84
N MET A 142 22.22 0.53 -0.66
CA MET A 142 23.26 0.58 0.35
C MET A 142 24.46 -0.21 -0.13
N THR A 143 25.65 0.39 0.00
CA THR A 143 26.89 -0.36 -0.23
C THR A 143 27.15 -1.30 0.95
N THR A 144 28.03 -2.29 0.74
CA THR A 144 28.44 -3.19 1.83
C THR A 144 29.07 -2.42 3.00
N GLU A 145 29.86 -1.39 2.70
CA GLU A 145 30.53 -0.53 3.70
C GLU A 145 29.52 0.24 4.55
N GLN A 146 28.52 0.85 3.92
CA GLN A 146 27.42 1.52 4.63
C GLN A 146 26.60 0.53 5.47
N GLY A 147 26.40 -0.69 4.98
CA GLY A 147 25.75 -1.74 5.76
C GLY A 147 26.54 -2.14 7.01
N GLN A 148 27.87 -2.17 6.91
CA GLN A 148 28.74 -2.41 8.05
C GLN A 148 28.70 -1.25 9.04
N GLU A 149 28.74 -0.01 8.56
CA GLU A 149 28.59 1.19 9.40
C GLU A 149 27.28 1.18 10.20
N VAL A 150 26.16 0.89 9.53
CA VAL A 150 24.84 0.75 10.18
C VAL A 150 24.88 -0.37 11.23
N SER A 151 25.46 -1.52 10.90
CA SER A 151 25.58 -2.64 11.83
C SER A 151 26.45 -2.29 13.05
N ASP A 152 27.56 -1.58 12.85
CA ASP A 152 28.48 -1.19 13.91
C ASP A 152 27.85 -0.12 14.82
N TRP A 153 27.16 0.86 14.24
CA TRP A 153 26.40 1.86 14.99
C TRP A 153 25.32 1.21 15.84
N LEU A 154 24.55 0.29 15.25
CA LEU A 154 23.51 -0.45 15.96
C LEU A 154 24.11 -1.25 17.13
N ARG A 155 25.24 -1.93 16.92
CA ARG A 155 25.96 -2.64 17.99
C ARG A 155 26.35 -1.69 19.13
N GLN A 156 26.98 -0.56 18.82
CA GLN A 156 27.40 0.43 19.81
C GLN A 156 26.21 1.05 20.56
N TYR A 157 25.11 1.35 19.85
CA TYR A 157 23.89 1.87 20.45
C TYR A 157 23.29 0.87 21.46
N LYS A 158 23.33 -0.43 21.16
CA LYS A 158 22.94 -1.50 22.09
C LYS A 158 23.82 -1.53 23.34
N GLU A 159 25.14 -1.45 23.18
CA GLU A 159 26.09 -1.47 24.29
C GLU A 159 25.92 -0.28 25.25
N ASN A 160 25.57 0.89 24.72
CA ASN A 160 25.46 2.12 25.51
C ASN A 160 24.13 2.29 26.26
N ASN A 161 23.05 1.63 25.83
CA ASN A 161 21.71 1.84 26.40
C ASN A 161 21.29 0.76 27.40
N ASP A 162 22.17 -0.20 27.74
CA ASP A 162 21.99 -1.24 28.77
C ASP A 162 20.63 -1.98 28.71
N GLU A 163 20.07 -2.03 27.49
CA GLU A 163 18.68 -2.41 27.28
C GLU A 163 18.55 -3.77 26.62
N ILE A 164 17.39 -4.37 26.92
CA ILE A 164 16.92 -5.67 26.47
C ILE A 164 17.38 -5.94 25.03
N LEU A 165 18.09 -7.07 24.86
CA LEU A 165 18.36 -7.67 23.57
C LEU A 165 17.11 -7.48 22.70
N ASP A 166 17.30 -7.23 21.40
CA ASP A 166 16.24 -7.45 20.41
C ASP A 166 15.30 -6.23 20.15
N LYS A 167 15.70 -4.99 20.50
CA LYS A 167 14.98 -3.73 20.18
C LYS A 167 14.90 -3.37 18.70
N PHE A 168 15.89 -3.80 17.91
CA PHE A 168 15.95 -3.55 16.48
C PHE A 168 16.53 -4.76 15.74
N PHE A 169 16.17 -4.82 14.46
CA PHE A 169 16.58 -5.87 13.54
C PHE A 169 17.06 -5.26 12.22
N LEU A 170 18.25 -5.65 11.76
CA LEU A 170 18.78 -5.26 10.45
C LEU A 170 18.53 -6.40 9.46
N SER A 171 17.86 -6.09 8.35
CA SER A 171 17.60 -7.03 7.26
C SER A 171 18.32 -6.59 6.00
N PHE A 172 19.25 -7.42 5.53
CA PHE A 172 20.00 -7.23 4.28
C PHE A 172 19.17 -7.56 3.01
N SER A 173 17.85 -7.39 3.05
CA SER A 173 17.01 -7.47 1.85
C SER A 173 17.37 -6.37 0.85
N ASN A 174 16.90 -6.45 -0.39
CA ASN A 174 16.97 -5.32 -1.33
C ASN A 174 15.56 -4.72 -1.52
N PRO A 175 15.28 -3.49 -1.01
CA PRO A 175 16.18 -2.59 -0.30
C PRO A 175 16.46 -3.03 1.15
N VAL A 176 17.58 -2.56 1.71
CA VAL A 176 17.99 -2.86 3.10
C VAL A 176 17.10 -2.10 4.08
N ARG A 177 16.76 -2.76 5.18
CA ARG A 177 15.79 -2.28 6.16
C ARG A 177 16.29 -2.46 7.58
N VAL A 178 16.03 -1.46 8.42
CA VAL A 178 16.21 -1.55 9.87
C VAL A 178 14.84 -1.41 10.52
N TYR A 179 14.50 -2.34 11.40
CA TYR A 179 13.23 -2.40 12.09
C TYR A 179 13.42 -2.00 13.56
N PHE A 180 12.46 -1.26 14.11
CA PHE A 180 12.50 -0.77 15.49
C PHE A 180 11.21 -1.10 16.23
N THR A 181 11.34 -1.40 17.52
CA THR A 181 10.22 -1.56 18.44
C THR A 181 9.66 -0.21 18.88
N ASP A 182 10.53 0.74 19.20
CA ASP A 182 10.20 2.07 19.72
C ASP A 182 10.46 3.21 18.72
N GLU A 183 9.70 4.31 18.84
CA GLU A 183 9.86 5.48 17.96
C GLU A 183 11.08 6.33 18.32
N ASN A 184 11.49 6.38 19.58
CA ASN A 184 12.67 7.15 20.01
C ASN A 184 13.95 6.53 19.44
N ASP A 185 14.05 5.20 19.43
CA ASP A 185 15.17 4.49 18.81
C ASP A 185 15.27 4.80 17.31
N LEU A 186 14.12 4.81 16.62
CA LEU A 186 14.04 5.25 15.22
C LEU A 186 14.46 6.72 15.06
N PHE A 187 14.08 7.59 15.99
CA PHE A 187 14.44 9.00 15.96
C PHE A 187 15.96 9.20 16.04
N TYR A 188 16.63 8.57 17.00
CA TYR A 188 18.09 8.62 17.11
C TYR A 188 18.77 8.05 15.87
N PHE A 189 18.29 6.92 15.36
CA PHE A 189 18.79 6.33 14.13
C PHE A 189 18.64 7.28 12.94
N ARG A 190 17.49 7.95 12.82
CA ARG A 190 17.22 8.92 11.76
C ARG A 190 18.14 10.12 11.84
N VAL A 191 18.49 10.61 13.02
CA VAL A 191 19.44 11.73 13.17
C VAL A 191 20.80 11.38 12.56
N VAL A 192 21.24 10.13 12.69
CA VAL A 192 22.54 9.67 12.17
C VAL A 192 22.49 9.34 10.68
N PHE A 193 21.45 8.65 10.22
CA PHE A 193 21.39 8.09 8.85
C PHE A 193 20.39 8.80 7.93
N TYR A 194 19.94 10.02 8.25
CA TYR A 194 18.87 10.72 7.55
C TYR A 194 19.01 10.72 6.03
N GLU A 195 20.21 11.01 5.52
CA GLU A 195 20.46 11.14 4.08
C GLU A 195 20.29 9.81 3.32
N HIS A 196 20.57 8.70 4.00
CA HIS A 196 20.51 7.35 3.46
C HIS A 196 19.11 6.72 3.53
N ILE A 197 18.22 7.24 4.37
CA ILE A 197 16.86 6.73 4.52
C ILE A 197 16.00 7.18 3.34
N ALA A 198 15.45 6.22 2.61
CA ALA A 198 14.49 6.43 1.53
C ALA A 198 13.08 6.68 2.07
N ARG A 199 12.70 5.89 3.07
CA ARG A 199 11.34 5.83 3.58
C ARG A 199 11.33 5.34 5.02
N ILE A 200 10.41 5.89 5.82
CA ILE A 200 10.07 5.39 7.15
C ILE A 200 8.63 4.93 7.11
N GLU A 201 8.34 3.79 7.72
CA GLU A 201 6.99 3.26 7.82
C GLU A 201 6.66 2.89 9.27
N LYS A 202 5.39 3.05 9.63
CA LYS A 202 4.80 2.65 10.91
C LYS A 202 3.77 1.56 10.66
N ALA A 203 3.93 0.39 11.25
CA ALA A 203 2.87 -0.60 11.32
C ALA A 203 1.77 -0.13 12.27
N LEU A 204 0.55 -0.02 11.75
CA LEU A 204 -0.66 0.17 12.53
C LEU A 204 -1.50 -1.11 12.41
N LEU A 205 -1.85 -1.73 13.53
CA LEU A 205 -2.54 -3.00 13.50
C LEU A 205 -4.02 -2.83 13.18
N THR A 206 -4.59 -3.75 12.39
CA THR A 206 -6.02 -3.76 12.06
C THR A 206 -6.88 -3.75 13.34
N GLU A 207 -6.45 -4.45 14.39
CA GLU A 207 -7.11 -4.47 15.70
C GLU A 207 -7.03 -3.13 16.46
N GLU A 208 -5.92 -2.39 16.34
CA GLU A 208 -5.76 -1.08 16.98
C GLU A 208 -6.75 -0.06 16.41
N ILE A 209 -6.95 -0.10 15.09
CA ILE A 209 -7.90 0.73 14.36
C ILE A 209 -9.36 0.41 14.78
N ALA A 210 -9.64 -0.86 15.06
CA ALA A 210 -10.96 -1.28 15.54
C ALA A 210 -11.21 -0.80 16.98
N ASN A 211 -10.19 -0.88 17.85
CA ASN A 211 -10.29 -0.63 19.28
C ASN A 211 -10.27 0.85 19.68
N GLU A 212 -9.79 1.78 18.84
CA GLU A 212 -9.94 3.23 19.05
C GLU A 212 -11.42 3.68 19.19
N ARG A 213 -12.38 2.80 18.85
CA ARG A 213 -13.81 3.01 19.13
C ARG A 213 -14.14 3.05 20.62
N LEU A 214 -13.49 2.18 21.40
CA LEU A 214 -13.82 1.98 22.81
C LEU A 214 -13.28 3.11 23.67
N SER A 215 -12.04 3.57 23.43
CA SER A 215 -11.47 4.63 24.28
C SER A 215 -12.10 6.01 24.06
N ALA A 216 -12.60 6.31 22.85
CA ALA A 216 -13.26 7.57 22.55
C ALA A 216 -14.73 7.60 23.04
N GLU A 217 -15.43 6.46 23.00
CA GLU A 217 -16.79 6.32 23.55
C GLU A 217 -16.75 6.30 25.09
N ASP A 218 -15.76 5.65 25.70
CA ASP A 218 -15.56 5.67 27.16
C ASP A 218 -15.10 7.04 27.68
N ALA A 219 -14.33 7.81 26.89
CA ALA A 219 -13.94 9.18 27.24
C ALA A 219 -15.06 10.21 27.06
N CYS A 220 -16.08 9.92 26.24
CA CYS A 220 -17.27 10.76 26.11
C CYS A 220 -18.41 10.35 27.07
N ALA A 221 -18.30 9.17 27.69
CA ALA A 221 -19.26 8.64 28.66
C ALA A 221 -18.84 8.84 30.14
N ALA A 222 -17.65 9.42 30.38
CA ALA A 222 -17.12 9.81 31.68
C ALA A 222 -17.22 11.33 31.90
#